data_AF-A0A529Y0L7-F1
#
_entry.id   AF-A0A529Y0L7-F1
#
_cell.length_a   1.000
_cell.length_b   1.000
_cell.length_c   1.000
_cell.angle_alpha   90.00
_cell.angle_beta   90.00
_cell.angle_gamma   90.00
#
_symmetry.space_group_name_H-M   'P 1'
#
loop_
_entity.id
_entity.type
_entity.pdbx_description
1 polymer ?
#
loop_
_entity_poly.entity_id
_entity_poly.type
_entity_poly.pdbx_seq_one_letter_code
_entity_poly.pdbx_strand_id
1 'polypeptide(L)' 'YWHTHPLGQTLYVTAGAGLAQSWGEPVQTIRAGDVISFAPGEKHWHGAGWKTAMTHIAMQEAMDGVHAEWLEAVTP' A
#
# COMPACT_ATOMS: atom_id res chain seq x y z
N TYR A 1 -5.65 5.33 -4.95
CA TYR A 1 -6.92 4.60 -5.06
C TYR A 1 -6.90 3.47 -4.05
N TRP A 2 -8.07 3.09 -3.53
CA TRP A 2 -8.20 1.82 -2.82
C TRP A 2 -7.98 0.67 -3.81
N HIS A 3 -7.37 -0.41 -3.33
CA HIS A 3 -7.12 -1.61 -4.14
C HIS A 3 -6.93 -2.84 -3.25
N THR A 4 -6.96 -4.02 -3.87
CA THR A 4 -6.63 -5.32 -3.26
C THR A 4 -5.60 -6.06 -4.12
N HIS A 5 -4.88 -7.00 -3.52
CA HIS A 5 -3.98 -7.92 -4.20
C HIS A 5 -4.41 -9.36 -3.93
N PRO A 6 -4.54 -10.24 -4.95
CA PRO A 6 -5.09 -11.59 -4.77
C PRO A 6 -4.19 -12.50 -3.93
N LEU A 7 -2.88 -12.21 -3.87
CA LEU A 7 -1.89 -12.94 -3.06
C LEU A 7 -1.17 -12.02 -2.05
N GLY A 8 -1.78 -10.87 -1.73
CA GLY A 8 -1.22 -9.89 -0.83
C GLY A 8 -0.11 -9.05 -1.46
N GLN A 9 0.48 -8.17 -0.65
CA GLN A 9 1.57 -7.29 -1.08
C GLN A 9 2.51 -6.99 0.09
N THR A 10 3.81 -6.96 -0.20
CA THR A 10 4.82 -6.45 0.71
C THR A 10 5.45 -5.18 0.13
N LEU A 11 5.54 -4.14 0.96
CA LEU A 11 6.28 -2.92 0.66
C LEU A 11 7.57 -2.87 1.47
N TYR A 12 8.64 -2.39 0.86
CA TYR A 12 9.85 -1.96 1.55
C TYR A 12 10.12 -0.49 1.24
N VAL A 13 10.02 0.38 2.23
CA VAL A 13 10.21 1.82 2.03
C VAL A 13 11.70 2.13 1.94
N THR A 14 12.11 2.75 0.84
CA THR A 14 13.53 3.04 0.54
C THR A 14 13.91 4.48 0.89
N ALA A 15 12.98 5.42 0.83
CA ALA A 15 13.24 6.83 1.13
C ALA A 15 11.99 7.59 1.59
N GLY A 16 12.19 8.62 2.41
CA GLY A 16 11.15 9.57 2.80
C GLY A 16 10.16 9.02 3.83
N ALA A 17 8.96 9.60 3.82
CA ALA A 17 7.85 9.25 4.72
C ALA A 17 6.51 9.33 4.00
N GLY A 18 5.71 8.28 4.16
CA GLY A 18 4.42 8.10 3.52
C GLY A 18 3.33 7.70 4.50
N LEU A 19 2.17 7.39 3.93
CA LEU A 19 1.00 6.93 4.65
C LEU A 19 0.54 5.59 4.04
N ALA A 20 0.01 4.72 4.89
CA ALA A 20 -0.64 3.48 4.51
C ALA A 20 -1.88 3.28 5.37
N GLN A 21 -2.92 2.67 4.80
CA GLN A 21 -4.16 2.40 5.52
C GLN A 21 -4.84 1.15 4.98
N SER A 22 -5.25 0.28 5.91
CA SER A 22 -6.20 -0.80 5.68
C SER A 22 -7.62 -0.32 5.90
N TRP A 23 -8.59 -0.83 5.13
CA TRP A 23 -9.98 -0.37 5.21
C TRP A 23 -10.56 -0.53 6.62
N GLY A 24 -11.06 0.56 7.18
CA GLY A 24 -11.62 0.59 8.54
C GLY A 24 -10.59 0.80 9.66
N GLU A 25 -9.30 0.75 9.34
CA GLU A 25 -8.21 0.93 10.31
C GLU A 25 -7.66 2.36 10.30
N PRO A 26 -6.97 2.78 11.37
CA PRO A 26 -6.28 4.07 11.40
C PRO A 26 -5.19 4.17 10.31
N VAL A 27 -5.03 5.37 9.76
CA VAL A 27 -3.90 5.67 8.86
C VAL A 27 -2.59 5.57 9.63
N GLN A 28 -1.63 4.84 9.07
CA GLN A 28 -0.29 4.65 9.65
C GLN A 28 0.76 5.44 8.86
N THR A 29 1.74 6.00 9.58
CA THR A 29 2.92 6.59 8.96
C THR A 29 3.96 5.51 8.70
N ILE A 30 4.50 5.49 7.48
CA ILE A 30 5.56 4.56 7.04
C ILE A 30 6.80 5.35 6.63
N ARG A 31 8.00 4.85 6.92
CA ARG A 31 9.29 5.55 6.75
C ARG A 31 10.34 4.62 6.16
N ALA A 32 11.41 5.21 5.62
CA ALA A 32 12.55 4.46 5.11
C ALA A 32 13.05 3.40 6.10
N GLY A 33 13.15 2.16 5.64
CA GLY A 33 13.48 0.98 6.45
C GLY A 33 12.28 0.13 6.87
N ASP A 34 11.06 0.68 6.84
CA ASP A 34 9.85 -0.07 7.21
C ASP A 34 9.51 -1.14 6.17
N VAL A 35 9.02 -2.28 6.67
CA VAL A 35 8.42 -3.36 5.88
C VAL A 35 6.94 -3.44 6.23
N ILE A 36 6.08 -3.32 5.23
CA ILE A 36 4.62 -3.36 5.38
C ILE A 36 4.11 -4.56 4.62
N SER A 37 3.20 -5.33 5.20
CA SER A 37 2.55 -6.46 4.53
C SER A 37 1.04 -6.32 4.61
N PHE A 38 0.38 -6.39 3.45
CA PHE A 38 -1.06 -6.47 3.31
C PHE A 38 -1.44 -7.90 2.93
N ALA A 39 -2.42 -8.46 3.62
CA ALA A 39 -2.89 -9.82 3.40
C ALA A 39 -3.61 -9.96 2.03
N PRO A 40 -3.73 -11.19 1.50
CA PRO A 40 -4.55 -11.47 0.32
C PRO A 40 -5.98 -10.90 0.45
N GLY A 41 -6.42 -10.15 -0.56
CA GLY A 41 -7.75 -9.54 -0.58
C GLY A 41 -7.96 -8.37 0.37
N GLU A 42 -6.93 -7.97 1.13
CA GLU A 42 -7.03 -6.83 2.04
C GLU A 42 -7.19 -5.53 1.25
N LYS A 43 -8.27 -4.78 1.49
CA LYS A 43 -8.49 -3.48 0.86
C LYS A 43 -7.64 -2.42 1.55
N HIS A 44 -6.73 -1.82 0.80
CA HIS A 44 -5.80 -0.83 1.34
C HIS A 44 -5.46 0.27 0.33
N TRP A 45 -4.75 1.29 0.83
CA TRP A 45 -4.00 2.23 0.01
C TRP A 45 -2.68 2.60 0.70
N HIS A 46 -1.74 3.09 -0.09
CA HIS A 46 -0.49 3.67 0.39
C HIS A 46 -0.06 4.80 -0.55
N GLY A 47 0.77 5.71 -0.04
CA GLY A 47 1.22 6.86 -0.81
C GLY A 47 2.12 7.79 -0.02
N ALA A 48 2.46 8.92 -0.64
CA ALA A 48 3.21 10.00 -0.03
C ALA A 48 2.45 10.63 1.16
N GLY A 49 3.18 11.25 2.08
CA GLY A 49 2.58 12.07 3.13
C GLY A 49 2.15 13.44 2.62
N TRP A 50 1.33 14.15 3.40
CA TRP A 50 0.82 15.49 3.03
C TRP A 50 1.89 16.52 2.66
N LYS A 51 3.08 16.40 3.25
CA LYS A 51 4.22 17.32 3.06
C LYS A 51 5.52 16.61 2.68
N THR A 52 5.48 15.31 2.44
CA THR A 52 6.68 14.47 2.28
C THR A 52 6.53 13.53 1.11
N ALA A 53 7.54 13.46 0.25
CA ALA A 53 7.66 12.39 -0.72
C ALA A 53 8.06 11.08 -0.03
N MET A 54 7.74 9.96 -0.69
CA MET A 54 8.10 8.62 -0.25
C MET A 54 8.39 7.75 -1.48
N THR A 55 9.39 6.88 -1.37
CA THR A 55 9.69 5.86 -2.37
C THR A 55 9.76 4.50 -1.68
N HIS A 56 9.18 3.49 -2.32
CA HIS A 56 9.20 2.12 -1.83
C HIS A 56 9.33 1.14 -3.01
N ILE A 57 9.80 -0.06 -2.69
CA ILE A 57 9.67 -1.24 -3.56
C ILE A 57 8.34 -1.90 -3.22
N ALA A 58 7.55 -2.25 -4.22
CA ALA A 58 6.31 -3.01 -4.08
C ALA A 58 6.49 -4.41 -4.66
N MET A 59 6.21 -5.43 -3.86
CA MET A 59 6.36 -6.84 -4.23
C MET A 59 5.00 -7.53 -4.05
N GLN A 60 4.48 -8.08 -5.14
CA GLN A 60 3.21 -8.82 -5.16
C GLN A 60 3.26 -9.88 -6.27
N GLU A 61 2.66 -11.02 -6.01
CA GLU A 61 2.51 -12.10 -7.00
C GLU A 61 1.26 -11.91 -7.85
N ALA A 62 1.14 -12.68 -8.93
CA ALA A 62 -0.05 -12.71 -9.78
C ALA A 62 -0.86 -13.98 -9.49
N MET A 63 -2.19 -13.87 -9.46
CA MET A 63 -3.09 -15.01 -9.59
C MET A 63 -3.77 -14.88 -10.96
N ASP A 64 -3.62 -15.88 -11.82
CA ASP A 64 -4.21 -15.88 -13.18
C ASP A 64 -3.89 -14.63 -14.01
N GLY A 65 -2.67 -14.08 -13.85
CA GLY A 65 -2.23 -12.86 -14.52
C GLY A 65 -2.77 -11.55 -13.93
N VAL A 66 -3.58 -11.63 -12.87
CA VAL A 66 -4.08 -10.46 -12.13
C VAL A 66 -3.15 -10.17 -10.95
N HIS A 67 -2.64 -8.94 -10.90
CA HIS A 67 -1.81 -8.46 -9.81
C HIS A 67 -2.58 -7.63 -8.79
N ALA A 68 -3.58 -6.86 -9.22
CA ALA A 68 -4.35 -5.97 -8.37
C ALA A 68 -5.76 -5.75 -8.93
N GLU A 69 -6.72 -5.55 -8.04
CA GLU A 69 -8.04 -5.04 -8.37
C GLU A 69 -8.16 -3.60 -7.86
N TRP A 70 -8.39 -2.66 -8.78
CA TRP A 70 -8.52 -1.24 -8.45
C TRP A 70 -9.97 -0.89 -8.11
N LEU A 71 -10.15 -0.09 -7.07
CA LEU A 71 -11.44 0.31 -6.53
C LEU A 71 -11.60 1.85 -6.62
N GLU A 72 -12.37 2.45 -5.71
CA GLU A 72 -12.62 3.88 -5.68
C GLU A 72 -11.41 4.74 -5.26
N ALA A 73 -11.46 6.03 -5.57
CA ALA A 73 -10.45 6.98 -5.14
C ALA A 73 -10.43 7.11 -3.60
N VAL A 74 -9.24 7.33 -3.04
CA VAL A 74 -9.12 7.72 -1.63
C VAL A 74 -9.60 9.17 -1.54
N THR A 75 -10.61 9.42 -0.71
CA THR A 75 -11.10 10.79 -0.48
C THR A 75 -10.13 11.55 0.43
N PRO A 76 -9.95 12.88 0.23
CA PRO A 76 -9.10 13.71 1.07
C PRO A 76 -9.46 13.68 2.56
#